data_AF-A0A518YDX0-F1
#
_entry.id   AF-A0A518YDX0-F1
#
_cell.length_a   1.000
_cell.length_b   1.000
_cell.length_c   1.000
_cell.angle_alpha   90.00
_cell.angle_beta   90.00
_cell.angle_gamma   90.00
#
_symmetry.space_group_name_H-M   'P 1'
#
loop_
_entity.id
_entity.type
_entity.pdbx_description
1 polymer ?
#
loop_
_entity_poly.entity_id
_entity_poly.type
_entity_poly.pdbx_seq_one_letter_code
_entity_poly.pdbx_strand_id
1 'polypeptide(L)'
;MMIFRLYAKLVMIKKRQICKKCKESGYRFDATKIPGNRYSFYEGVAEYAEYDGCVGCYQYDPIQYRKTCNDRIYNEGYQKGYGDGYQIGYHQKTTL
;
A
#
# COMPACT_ATOMS: atom_id res chain seq x y z
N MET A 1 6.03 20.89 -19.94
CA MET A 1 5.01 19.92 -19.47
C MET A 1 5.10 18.50 -20.08
N MET A 2 6.10 18.15 -20.92
CA MET A 2 6.22 16.79 -21.49
C MET A 2 6.81 15.73 -20.53
N ILE A 3 7.76 16.13 -19.67
CA ILE A 3 8.50 15.21 -18.77
C ILE A 3 7.56 14.51 -17.77
N PHE A 4 6.59 15.23 -17.22
CA PHE A 4 5.63 14.68 -16.24
C PHE A 4 4.76 13.55 -16.83
N ARG A 5 4.27 13.72 -18.07
CA ARG A 5 3.45 12.69 -18.74
C ARG A 5 4.24 11.41 -19.04
N LEU A 6 5.51 11.56 -19.43
CA LEU A 6 6.41 10.41 -19.66
C LEU A 6 6.68 9.64 -18.36
N TYR A 7 6.97 10.35 -17.27
CA TYR A 7 7.19 9.74 -15.97
C TYR A 7 5.96 8.95 -15.48
N ALA A 8 4.78 9.57 -15.53
CA ALA A 8 3.53 8.90 -15.13
C ALA A 8 3.27 7.63 -15.96
N LYS A 9 3.54 7.67 -17.27
CA LYS A 9 3.40 6.51 -18.16
C LYS A 9 4.37 5.39 -17.78
N LEU A 10 5.63 5.69 -17.49
CA LEU A 10 6.63 4.71 -17.08
C LEU A 10 6.27 4.04 -15.74
N VAL A 11 5.79 4.81 -14.77
CA VAL A 11 5.31 4.28 -13.48
C VAL A 11 4.16 3.29 -13.68
N MET A 12 3.18 3.64 -14.50
CA MET A 12 2.05 2.77 -14.80
C MET A 12 2.46 1.48 -15.53
N ILE A 13 3.43 1.55 -16.44
CA ILE A 13 4.00 0.37 -17.09
C ILE A 13 4.67 -0.54 -16.05
N LYS A 14 5.49 0.02 -15.17
CA LYS A 14 6.17 -0.75 -14.11
C LYS A 14 5.18 -1.42 -13.17
N LYS A 15 4.10 -0.72 -12.77
CA LYS A 15 2.99 -1.30 -12.00
C LYS A 15 2.38 -2.52 -12.71
N ARG A 16 2.06 -2.40 -14.01
CA ARG A 16 1.50 -3.51 -14.80
C ARG A 16 2.43 -4.72 -14.87
N GLN A 17 3.74 -4.51 -14.99
CA GLN A 17 4.71 -5.62 -15.00
C GLN A 17 4.77 -6.36 -13.67
N ILE A 18 4.62 -5.66 -12.54
CA ILE A 18 4.57 -6.33 -11.23
C ILE A 18 3.29 -7.15 -11.08
N CYS A 19 2.13 -6.62 -11.51
CA CYS A 19 0.88 -7.38 -11.45
C CYS A 19 0.92 -8.66 -12.30
N LYS A 20 1.61 -8.63 -13.45
CA LYS A 20 1.81 -9.85 -14.27
C LYS A 20 2.58 -10.92 -13.50
N LYS A 21 3.65 -10.54 -12.80
CA LYS A 21 4.40 -11.47 -11.95
C LYS A 21 3.55 -12.07 -10.84
N CYS A 22 2.65 -11.29 -10.25
CA CYS A 22 1.72 -11.83 -9.23
C CYS A 22 0.77 -12.87 -9.80
N LYS A 23 0.26 -12.64 -11.03
CA LYS A 23 -0.59 -13.61 -11.73
C LYS A 23 0.20 -14.87 -12.09
N GLU A 24 1.42 -14.72 -12.60
CA GLU A 24 2.29 -15.83 -12.98
C GLU A 24 2.73 -16.68 -11.78
N SER A 25 3.07 -16.05 -10.66
CA SER A 25 3.50 -16.77 -9.45
C SER A 25 2.33 -17.35 -8.64
N GLY A 26 1.11 -16.88 -8.86
CA GLY A 26 -0.03 -17.19 -8.00
C GLY A 26 0.02 -16.50 -6.63
N TYR A 27 0.96 -15.56 -6.41
CA TYR A 27 1.13 -14.85 -5.15
C TYR A 27 1.30 -13.35 -5.35
N ARG A 28 0.61 -12.56 -4.51
CA ARG A 28 0.67 -11.10 -4.49
C ARG A 28 2.05 -10.60 -4.06
N PHE A 29 2.40 -9.40 -4.51
CA PHE A 29 3.66 -8.76 -4.12
C PHE A 29 3.62 -8.39 -2.64
N ASP A 30 4.50 -9.02 -1.86
CA ASP A 30 4.72 -8.73 -0.45
C ASP A 30 5.33 -7.34 -0.26
N ALA A 31 4.56 -6.44 0.35
CA ALA A 31 4.96 -5.05 0.54
C ALA A 31 6.11 -4.89 1.55
N THR A 32 6.39 -5.87 2.42
CA THR A 32 7.53 -5.81 3.36
C THR A 32 8.89 -5.86 2.66
N LYS A 33 8.91 -6.28 1.38
CA LYS A 33 10.10 -6.20 0.51
C LYS A 33 10.51 -4.77 0.20
N ILE A 34 9.65 -3.78 0.47
CA ILE A 34 9.98 -2.36 0.40
C ILE A 34 10.41 -1.92 1.82
N PRO A 35 11.64 -1.42 2.01
CA PRO A 35 12.09 -0.95 3.32
C PRO A 35 11.13 0.09 3.92
N GLY A 36 10.81 -0.07 5.21
CA GLY A 36 9.90 0.79 5.95
C GLY A 36 8.43 0.34 5.95
N ASN A 37 8.04 -0.60 5.09
CA ASN A 37 6.70 -1.20 5.15
C ASN A 37 6.63 -2.28 6.25
N ARG A 38 5.68 -2.13 7.17
CA ARG A 38 5.51 -3.04 8.31
C ARG A 38 4.65 -4.28 8.02
N TYR A 39 3.73 -4.20 7.05
CA TYR A 39 2.81 -5.29 6.72
C TYR A 39 2.97 -5.72 5.26
N SER A 40 2.71 -6.99 4.95
CA SER A 40 2.80 -7.49 3.58
C SER A 40 1.68 -6.95 2.70
N PHE A 41 0.48 -6.82 3.25
CA PHE A 41 -0.74 -6.41 2.56
C PHE A 41 -1.62 -5.59 3.51
N TYR A 42 -2.44 -4.69 2.96
CA TYR A 42 -3.45 -4.02 3.78
C TYR A 42 -4.77 -4.80 3.81
N GLU A 43 -4.99 -5.76 2.93
CA GLU A 43 -6.21 -6.57 2.88
C GLU A 43 -5.99 -7.89 2.13
N GLY A 44 -6.79 -8.90 2.48
CA GLY A 44 -6.78 -10.22 1.84
C GLY A 44 -5.60 -11.10 2.26
N VAL A 45 -5.38 -12.15 1.45
CA VAL A 45 -4.35 -13.18 1.66
C VAL A 45 -3.21 -13.06 0.64
N ALA A 46 -2.17 -13.88 0.77
CA ALA A 46 -0.99 -13.82 -0.09
C ALA A 46 -1.27 -14.37 -1.50
N GLU A 47 -2.23 -15.27 -1.63
CA GLU A 47 -2.62 -15.92 -2.87
C GLU A 47 -3.24 -14.91 -3.83
N TYR A 48 -2.85 -15.01 -5.10
CA TYR A 48 -3.47 -14.27 -6.18
C TYR A 48 -4.77 -14.98 -6.57
N ALA A 49 -5.90 -14.29 -6.40
CA ALA A 49 -7.18 -14.71 -6.92
C ALA A 49 -7.43 -13.97 -8.23
N GLU A 50 -7.75 -14.67 -9.32
CA GLU A 50 -7.95 -14.01 -10.62
C GLU A 50 -9.14 -13.05 -10.63
N TYR A 51 -10.18 -13.34 -9.82
CA TYR A 51 -11.36 -12.49 -9.67
C TYR A 51 -11.04 -11.14 -8.99
N ASP A 52 -10.34 -11.16 -7.84
CA ASP A 52 -9.98 -9.95 -7.08
C ASP A 52 -8.67 -9.30 -7.56
N GLY A 53 -7.86 -10.04 -8.32
CA GLY A 53 -6.54 -9.66 -8.77
C GLY A 53 -5.62 -9.25 -7.63
N CYS A 54 -5.17 -7.99 -7.66
CA CYS A 54 -4.23 -7.42 -6.69
C CYS A 54 -4.90 -6.51 -5.64
N VAL A 55 -6.24 -6.49 -5.51
CA VAL A 55 -6.92 -5.71 -4.44
C VAL A 55 -6.32 -6.09 -3.09
N GLY A 56 -5.96 -5.11 -2.25
CA GLY A 56 -5.25 -5.35 -0.97
C GLY A 56 -3.71 -5.31 -1.05
N CYS A 57 -3.13 -5.35 -2.25
CA CYS A 57 -1.67 -5.24 -2.47
C CYS A 57 -1.21 -3.78 -2.53
N TYR A 58 0.03 -3.52 -2.09
CA TYR A 58 0.68 -2.19 -2.19
C TYR A 58 0.63 -1.59 -3.60
N GLN A 59 0.85 -2.39 -4.64
CA GLN A 59 0.89 -1.89 -6.02
C GLN A 59 -0.49 -1.50 -6.55
N TYR A 60 -1.57 -2.06 -5.98
CA TYR A 60 -2.93 -1.73 -6.38
C TYR A 60 -3.25 -0.29 -5.99
N ASP A 61 -3.02 0.06 -4.72
CA ASP A 61 -3.15 1.42 -4.21
C ASP A 61 -2.13 1.69 -3.08
N PRO A 62 -1.00 2.34 -3.40
CA PRO A 62 0.01 2.71 -2.40
C PRO A 62 -0.46 3.74 -1.38
N ILE A 63 -1.45 4.58 -1.72
CA ILE A 63 -2.00 5.60 -0.80
C ILE A 63 -2.90 4.90 0.22
N GLN A 64 -3.82 4.07 -0.25
CA GLN A 64 -4.69 3.29 0.62
C GLN A 64 -3.89 2.35 1.51
N TYR A 65 -2.87 1.68 0.97
CA TYR A 65 -1.95 0.87 1.76
C TYR A 65 -1.38 1.65 2.95
N ARG A 66 -0.86 2.86 2.71
CA ARG A 66 -0.26 3.69 3.78
C ARG A 66 -1.28 4.09 4.83
N LYS A 67 -2.47 4.51 4.42
CA LYS A 67 -3.55 4.89 5.35
C LYS A 67 -3.92 3.72 6.26
N THR A 68 -4.33 2.60 5.68
CA THR A 68 -4.77 1.41 6.42
C THR A 68 -3.66 0.86 7.32
N CYS A 69 -2.41 0.84 6.85
CA CYS A 69 -1.29 0.36 7.68
C CYS A 69 -1.01 1.30 8.85
N ASN A 70 -1.05 2.61 8.65
CA ASN A 70 -0.87 3.57 9.74
C ASN A 70 -1.97 3.45 10.79
N ASP A 71 -3.22 3.31 10.35
CA ASP A 71 -4.36 3.09 11.25
C ASP A 71 -4.17 1.81 12.06
N ARG A 72 -3.72 0.71 11.42
CA ARG A 72 -3.38 -0.54 12.14
C ARG A 72 -2.28 -0.35 13.17
N ILE A 73 -1.19 0.34 12.81
CA ILE A 73 -0.09 0.61 13.74
C ILE A 73 -0.59 1.41 14.95
N TYR A 74 -1.42 2.43 14.71
CA TYR A 74 -2.02 3.25 15.76
C TYR A 74 -2.89 2.39 16.70
N ASN A 75 -3.79 1.58 16.13
CA ASN A 75 -4.68 0.71 16.91
C ASN A 75 -3.91 -0.36 17.70
N GLU A 76 -2.88 -0.98 17.12
CA GLU A 76 -2.00 -1.91 17.82
C GLU A 76 -1.26 -1.24 19.00
N GLY A 77 -0.83 0.01 18.82
CA GLY A 77 -0.21 0.80 19.89
C GLY A 77 -1.21 1.15 20.99
N TYR A 78 -2.42 1.57 20.61
CA TYR A 78 -3.51 1.87 21.54
C TYR A 78 -3.91 0.65 22.37
N GLN A 79 -4.10 -0.51 21.73
CA GLN A 79 -4.42 -1.77 22.41
C GLN A 79 -3.32 -2.23 23.38
N LYS A 80 -2.06 -1.87 23.13
CA LYS A 80 -0.93 -2.17 24.02
C LYS A 80 -0.79 -1.20 25.21
N GLY A 81 -1.76 -0.31 25.42
CA GLY A 81 -1.80 0.57 26.59
C GLY A 81 -1.01 1.88 26.44
N TYR A 82 -0.58 2.25 25.23
CA TYR A 82 -0.01 3.57 24.95
C TYR A 82 -1.14 4.59 24.71
N GLY A 83 -2.00 4.77 25.71
CA GLY A 83 -3.27 5.52 25.61
C GLY A 83 -3.11 7.00 25.26
N ASP A 84 -1.98 7.62 25.59
CA ASP A 84 -1.77 9.05 25.39
C ASP A 84 -0.37 9.31 24.81
N GLY A 85 -0.24 9.48 23.49
CA GLY A 85 1.02 10.02 22.96
C GLY A 85 1.42 9.79 21.50
N TYR A 86 0.63 9.12 20.65
CA TYR A 86 1.00 8.96 19.23
C TYR A 86 0.10 9.78 18.31
N GLN A 87 0.26 11.10 18.35
CA GLN A 87 -0.29 12.01 17.35
C GLN A 87 0.81 12.40 16.36
N ILE A 88 1.05 11.58 15.34
CA ILE A 88 1.87 11.97 14.19
C ILE A 88 1.06 11.81 12.89
N GLY A 89 0.85 12.96 12.22
CA GLY A 89 0.46 13.21 10.82
C GLY A 89 -0.51 12.21 10.16
N TYR A 90 -1.65 12.60 9.60
CA TYR A 90 -1.82 13.61 8.56
C TYR A 90 -3.27 14.09 8.55
N HIS A 91 -3.57 15.19 9.23
CA HIS A 91 -4.76 15.97 8.94
C HIS A 91 -4.33 17.04 7.93
N GLN A 92 -4.36 16.73 6.62
CA GLN A 92 -4.33 17.79 5.62
C GLN A 92 -5.60 18.61 5.82
N LYS A 93 -5.46 19.75 6.51
CA LYS A 93 -6.45 20.81 6.45
C LYS A 93 -6.20 21.51 5.11
N THR A 94 -6.86 21.02 4.06
CA THR A 94 -7.11 21.85 2.88
C THR A 94 -8.10 22.91 3.32
N THR A 95 -7.59 24.06 3.72
CA THR A 95 -8.37 25.30 3.76
C THR A 95 -8.01 26.08 2.51
N LEU A 96 -9.05 26.39 1.71
CA LEU A 96 -9.04 27.29 0.57
C LEU A 96 -8.54 28.69 0.95
#